data_AF-A0A1I9GEL1-F1
#
_entry.id   AF-A0A1I9GEL1-F1
#
_cell.length_a   1.000
_cell.length_b   1.000
_cell.length_c   1.000
_cell.angle_alpha   90.00
_cell.angle_beta   90.00
_cell.angle_gamma   90.00
#
_symmetry.space_group_name_H-M   'P 1'
#
loop_
_entity.id
_entity.type
_entity.pdbx_description
1 polymer ?
#
loop_
_entity_poly.entity_id
_entity_poly.type
_entity_poly.pdbx_seq_one_letter_code
_entity_poly.pdbx_strand_id
1 'polypeptide(L)'
;MNVLKNHSKVFIGDFSSFERKINRFMDGVPDNFMIAILKSATDHSLNSGKRLAEMHFRWVECCRENRGREVFHCCYLVSEVGAVNKIVKNKKNKTVFFWMNVLKNHSKVFIGDFSSFERKINRFMDGVPDNFMVVADFDYTLTTSKTKTGDQADISYDVFAKTAANRSPSCGQLFKTLNEKYSPIETNSSLSNEEKLLAMLEWWTKANDLIIRAEFKEKEILDLVKQSSMRLRSNCALYFGELEQLKIPLIIFSAGISNVIEASLLFELGRIPDNVQIVSNTMYFNEMGVSYKFSEPVIHSFSKNGTLLENCLEKVQDLKLKNRIILLGDSLGDLCMLDGCSLLNESDNTILKIGFLNKNVDMLLDSFVKNFDMVIIRDQTVDVLRHLNYILFSVGKSLPFT
;
A
#
# COMPACT_ATOMS: atom_id res chain seq x y z
N MET A 1 -37.32 8.00 17.65
CA MET A 1 -38.58 7.69 16.92
C MET A 1 -38.80 8.59 15.71
N ASN A 2 -38.78 9.93 15.82
CA ASN A 2 -39.01 10.83 14.68
C ASN A 2 -38.04 10.65 13.48
N VAL A 3 -36.77 10.35 13.74
CA VAL A 3 -35.79 10.06 12.67
C VAL A 3 -36.16 8.79 11.90
N LEU A 4 -36.58 7.73 12.60
CA LEU A 4 -36.97 6.45 11.98
C LEU A 4 -38.29 6.56 11.22
N LYS A 5 -39.23 7.39 11.69
CA LYS A 5 -40.53 7.64 11.04
C LYS A 5 -40.40 8.28 9.67
N ASN A 6 -39.41 9.17 9.51
CA ASN A 6 -39.22 9.98 8.31
C ASN A 6 -38.07 9.47 7.42
N HIS A 7 -37.49 8.31 7.74
CA HIS A 7 -36.37 7.76 6.98
C HIS A 7 -36.88 7.01 5.76
N SER A 8 -36.63 7.54 4.55
CA SER A 8 -37.15 7.07 3.25
C SER A 8 -36.79 5.63 2.84
N LYS A 9 -36.04 4.91 3.68
CA LYS A 9 -35.55 3.54 3.42
C LYS A 9 -35.90 2.55 4.55
N VAL A 10 -36.71 2.97 5.53
CA VAL A 10 -37.17 2.13 6.65
C VAL A 10 -38.68 1.98 6.55
N PHE A 11 -39.17 0.75 6.39
CA PHE A 11 -40.60 0.44 6.36
C PHE A 11 -40.99 -0.27 7.65
N ILE A 12 -41.80 0.40 8.47
CA ILE A 12 -42.36 -0.15 9.70
C ILE A 12 -43.85 -0.34 9.45
N GLY A 13 -44.31 -1.60 9.40
CA GLY A 13 -45.68 -1.95 9.02
C GLY A 13 -46.76 -1.33 9.92
N ASP A 14 -46.56 -1.34 11.23
CA ASP A 14 -47.41 -0.64 12.21
C ASP A 14 -46.52 0.16 13.17
N PHE A 15 -46.33 1.43 12.84
CA PHE A 15 -45.47 2.34 13.58
C PHE A 15 -45.97 2.59 15.02
N SER A 16 -47.29 2.59 15.23
CA SER A 16 -47.92 2.85 16.52
C SER A 16 -47.77 1.66 17.49
N SER A 17 -47.74 0.44 16.96
CA SER A 17 -47.40 -0.76 17.73
C SER A 17 -45.91 -0.84 18.02
N PHE A 18 -45.06 -0.52 17.04
CA PHE A 18 -43.61 -0.45 17.21
C PHE A 18 -43.19 0.58 18.26
N GLU A 19 -43.77 1.78 18.21
CA GLU A 19 -43.50 2.86 19.16
C GLU A 19 -43.96 2.53 20.58
N ARG A 20 -45.14 1.89 20.76
CA ARG A 20 -45.56 1.40 22.08
C ARG A 20 -44.64 0.32 22.64
N LYS A 21 -44.09 -0.55 21.79
CA LYS A 21 -43.16 -1.60 22.21
C LYS A 21 -41.81 -1.03 22.62
N ILE A 22 -41.29 -0.06 21.86
CA ILE A 22 -40.08 0.68 22.20
C ILE A 22 -40.29 1.44 23.51
N ASN A 23 -41.38 2.20 23.66
CA ASN A 23 -41.61 3.00 24.86
C ASN A 23 -41.80 2.12 26.12
N ARG A 24 -42.52 0.98 26.03
CA ARG A 24 -42.59 0.01 27.14
C ARG A 24 -41.27 -0.64 27.48
N PHE A 25 -40.41 -0.86 26.48
CA PHE A 25 -39.05 -1.36 26.70
C PHE A 25 -38.19 -0.32 27.41
N MET A 26 -38.38 0.97 27.08
CA MET A 26 -37.62 2.08 27.64
C MET A 26 -38.06 2.46 29.06
N ASP A 27 -39.34 2.26 29.43
CA ASP A 27 -39.88 2.55 30.76
C ASP A 27 -39.25 1.69 31.90
N GLY A 28 -38.46 0.66 31.57
CA GLY A 28 -37.79 -0.23 32.53
C GLY A 28 -36.26 -0.18 32.51
N VAL A 29 -35.65 0.64 31.68
CA VAL A 29 -34.18 0.68 31.50
C VAL A 29 -33.60 1.88 32.25
N PRO A 30 -32.69 1.68 33.22
CA PRO A 30 -32.05 2.79 33.93
C PRO A 30 -31.32 3.72 32.96
N ASP A 31 -31.44 5.04 33.13
CA ASP A 31 -30.85 6.07 32.25
C ASP A 31 -29.34 5.86 32.00
N ASN A 32 -28.63 5.34 33.02
CA ASN A 32 -27.21 5.04 32.96
C ASN A 32 -26.87 3.94 31.92
N PHE A 33 -27.79 2.99 31.73
CA PHE A 33 -27.67 1.90 30.76
C PHE A 33 -27.99 2.39 29.33
N MET A 34 -28.97 3.29 29.19
CA MET A 34 -29.27 3.98 27.93
C MET A 34 -28.12 4.86 27.46
N ILE A 35 -27.46 5.58 28.37
CA ILE A 35 -26.27 6.38 28.07
C ILE A 35 -25.09 5.49 27.66
N ALA A 36 -24.94 4.30 28.25
CA ALA A 36 -23.89 3.34 27.88
C ALA A 36 -24.12 2.74 26.47
N ILE A 37 -25.36 2.40 26.12
CA ILE A 37 -25.73 1.91 24.78
C ILE A 37 -25.52 3.00 23.73
N LEU A 38 -25.96 4.24 24.01
CA LEU A 38 -25.81 5.36 23.08
C LEU A 38 -24.35 5.77 22.89
N LYS A 39 -23.55 5.85 23.97
CA LYS A 39 -22.10 6.10 23.88
C LYS A 39 -21.37 5.00 23.12
N SER A 40 -21.78 3.74 23.30
CA SER A 40 -21.23 2.58 22.58
C SER A 40 -21.61 2.55 21.10
N ALA A 41 -22.76 3.10 20.71
CA ALA A 41 -23.22 3.12 19.31
C ALA A 41 -22.58 4.27 18.51
N THR A 42 -22.05 5.29 19.20
CA THR A 42 -21.41 6.47 18.60
C THR A 42 -19.88 6.41 18.62
N ASP A 43 -19.28 5.47 19.35
CA ASP A 43 -17.83 5.31 19.42
C ASP A 43 -17.34 4.32 18.34
N HIS A 44 -16.72 4.85 17.30
CA HIS A 44 -16.23 4.08 16.15
C HIS A 44 -14.90 3.34 16.40
N SER A 45 -14.40 3.36 17.64
CA SER A 45 -13.15 2.70 18.02
C SER A 45 -13.40 1.43 18.87
N LEU A 46 -12.92 0.28 18.40
CA LEU A 46 -12.81 -1.04 19.06
C LEU A 46 -14.02 -2.02 19.04
N ASN A 47 -13.75 -3.16 18.38
CA ASN A 47 -14.28 -4.53 18.56
C ASN A 47 -15.66 -4.72 19.21
N SER A 48 -16.70 -4.68 18.37
CA SER A 48 -18.10 -4.99 18.72
C SER A 48 -18.31 -6.40 19.29
N GLY A 49 -17.50 -7.39 18.91
CA GLY A 49 -17.70 -8.79 19.28
C GLY A 49 -17.38 -9.15 20.75
N LYS A 50 -16.30 -8.61 21.32
CA LYS A 50 -15.88 -8.91 22.71
C LYS A 50 -16.79 -8.25 23.75
N ARG A 51 -17.23 -7.00 23.50
CA ARG A 51 -18.20 -6.32 24.36
C ARG A 51 -19.60 -6.92 24.29
N LEU A 52 -20.03 -7.43 23.13
CA LEU A 52 -21.29 -8.16 23.02
C LEU A 52 -21.27 -9.45 23.85
N ALA A 53 -20.14 -10.16 23.91
CA ALA A 53 -20.00 -11.35 24.76
C ALA A 53 -20.01 -11.00 26.25
N GLU A 54 -19.33 -9.92 26.69
CA GLU A 54 -19.36 -9.44 28.08
C GLU A 54 -20.74 -8.87 28.49
N MET A 55 -21.42 -8.15 27.59
CA MET A 55 -22.81 -7.71 27.77
C MET A 55 -23.75 -8.90 27.85
N HIS A 56 -23.57 -9.91 26.99
CA HIS A 56 -24.34 -11.15 27.02
C HIS A 56 -24.11 -11.92 28.34
N PHE A 57 -22.87 -11.96 28.86
CA PHE A 57 -22.57 -12.65 30.12
C PHE A 57 -23.15 -11.95 31.35
N ARG A 58 -22.96 -10.63 31.49
CA ARG A 58 -23.51 -9.83 32.60
C ARG A 58 -25.04 -9.76 32.56
N TRP A 59 -25.64 -9.87 31.38
CA TRP A 59 -27.09 -9.82 31.20
C TRP A 59 -27.74 -11.20 31.34
N VAL A 60 -27.06 -12.29 30.97
CA VAL A 60 -27.50 -13.68 31.26
C VAL A 60 -27.54 -13.95 32.77
N GLU A 61 -26.65 -13.35 33.57
CA GLU A 61 -26.78 -13.40 35.04
C GLU A 61 -28.02 -12.62 35.53
N CYS A 62 -28.29 -11.43 34.99
CA CYS A 62 -29.46 -10.63 35.32
C CYS A 62 -30.80 -11.31 34.92
N CYS A 63 -30.83 -12.03 33.79
CA CYS A 63 -32.00 -12.77 33.32
C CYS A 63 -32.20 -14.12 34.04
N ARG A 64 -31.15 -14.69 34.66
CA ARG A 64 -31.27 -15.89 35.50
C ARG A 64 -32.07 -15.62 36.78
N GLU A 65 -32.06 -14.38 37.26
CA GLU A 65 -32.81 -13.96 38.45
C GLU A 65 -34.28 -13.63 38.16
N ASN A 66 -34.64 -13.27 36.92
CA ASN A 66 -36.00 -12.84 36.56
C ASN A 66 -36.65 -13.74 35.48
N ARG A 67 -37.56 -14.61 35.91
CA ARG A 67 -38.16 -15.71 35.12
C ARG A 67 -38.98 -15.24 33.90
N GLY A 68 -38.54 -15.62 32.70
CA GLY A 68 -39.36 -16.47 31.80
C GLY A 68 -40.17 -15.86 30.64
N ARG A 69 -40.17 -14.56 30.35
CA ARG A 69 -40.85 -14.00 29.13
C ARG A 69 -39.98 -13.11 28.23
N GLU A 70 -38.83 -12.64 28.71
CA GLU A 70 -37.95 -11.73 27.95
C GLU A 70 -37.08 -12.43 26.89
N VAL A 71 -36.89 -13.74 27.02
CA VAL A 71 -36.06 -14.55 26.10
C VAL A 71 -36.60 -14.54 24.66
N PHE A 72 -37.92 -14.50 24.46
CA PHE A 72 -38.53 -14.51 23.12
C PHE A 72 -38.38 -13.19 22.35
N HIS A 73 -38.40 -12.04 23.04
CA HIS A 73 -38.19 -10.73 22.39
C HIS A 73 -36.70 -10.49 22.07
N CYS A 74 -35.79 -11.08 22.84
CA CYS A 74 -34.35 -10.98 22.60
C CYS A 74 -33.91 -11.75 21.35
N CYS A 75 -34.48 -12.93 21.08
CA CYS A 75 -34.27 -13.65 19.81
C CYS A 75 -34.69 -12.80 18.59
N TYR A 76 -35.74 -11.98 18.74
CA TYR A 76 -36.24 -11.12 17.67
C TYR A 76 -35.28 -9.96 17.39
N LEU A 77 -34.77 -9.28 18.41
CA LEU A 77 -33.76 -8.21 18.27
C LEU A 77 -32.42 -8.73 17.73
N VAL A 78 -31.93 -9.89 18.20
CA VAL A 78 -30.73 -10.53 17.64
C VAL A 78 -30.96 -10.93 16.18
N SER A 79 -32.17 -11.38 15.82
CA SER A 79 -32.53 -11.70 14.43
C SER A 79 -32.61 -10.45 13.56
N GLU A 80 -33.11 -9.32 14.06
CA GLU A 80 -33.17 -8.04 13.34
C GLU A 80 -31.78 -7.41 13.19
N VAL A 81 -30.94 -7.44 14.21
CA VAL A 81 -29.53 -7.03 14.11
C VAL A 81 -28.77 -7.95 13.15
N GLY A 82 -29.04 -9.25 13.19
CA GLY A 82 -28.53 -10.23 12.22
C GLY A 82 -29.00 -9.95 10.80
N ALA A 83 -30.26 -9.57 10.61
CA ALA A 83 -30.83 -9.21 9.31
C ALA A 83 -30.26 -7.88 8.78
N VAL A 84 -30.11 -6.86 9.63
CA VAL A 84 -29.47 -5.59 9.30
C VAL A 84 -28.01 -5.81 8.93
N ASN A 85 -27.27 -6.60 9.71
CA ASN A 85 -25.89 -6.99 9.37
C ASN A 85 -25.81 -7.75 8.04
N LYS A 86 -26.75 -8.66 7.78
CA LYS A 86 -26.83 -9.39 6.50
C LYS A 86 -27.16 -8.47 5.32
N ILE A 87 -28.03 -7.48 5.50
CA ILE A 87 -28.39 -6.47 4.48
C ILE A 87 -27.21 -5.53 4.23
N VAL A 88 -26.53 -5.05 5.27
CA VAL A 88 -25.34 -4.20 5.16
C VAL A 88 -24.20 -4.96 4.49
N LYS A 89 -23.93 -6.21 4.91
CA LYS A 89 -22.93 -7.08 4.28
C LYS A 89 -23.27 -7.38 2.81
N ASN A 90 -24.53 -7.68 2.49
CA ASN A 90 -24.96 -7.88 1.10
C ASN A 90 -24.83 -6.61 0.24
N LYS A 91 -25.11 -5.42 0.80
CA LYS A 91 -24.91 -4.15 0.10
C LYS A 91 -23.42 -3.86 -0.11
N LYS A 92 -22.59 -4.03 0.92
CA LYS A 92 -21.13 -3.88 0.84
C LYS A 92 -20.57 -4.81 -0.25
N ASN A 93 -20.99 -6.07 -0.28
CA ASN A 93 -20.57 -7.03 -1.30
C ASN A 93 -21.01 -6.61 -2.72
N LYS A 94 -22.23 -6.10 -2.92
CA LYS A 94 -22.66 -5.59 -4.23
C LYS A 94 -21.86 -4.37 -4.69
N THR A 95 -21.54 -3.45 -3.78
CA THR A 95 -20.73 -2.26 -4.10
C THR A 95 -19.28 -2.63 -4.39
N VAL A 96 -18.68 -3.51 -3.60
CA VAL A 96 -17.31 -4.02 -3.84
C VAL A 96 -17.24 -4.74 -5.19
N PHE A 97 -18.20 -5.63 -5.47
CA PHE A 97 -18.28 -6.33 -6.75
C PHE A 97 -18.37 -5.36 -7.94
N PHE A 98 -19.15 -4.29 -7.82
CA PHE A 98 -19.23 -3.25 -8.84
C PHE A 98 -17.88 -2.59 -9.09
N TRP A 99 -17.18 -2.13 -8.06
CA TRP A 99 -15.89 -1.45 -8.21
C TRP A 99 -14.76 -2.39 -8.66
N MET A 100 -14.80 -3.66 -8.26
CA MET A 100 -13.90 -4.66 -8.79
C MET A 100 -14.11 -4.91 -10.29
N ASN A 101 -15.35 -4.84 -10.77
CA ASN A 101 -15.62 -4.86 -12.21
C ASN A 101 -15.10 -3.60 -12.92
N VAL A 102 -15.14 -2.43 -12.27
CA VAL A 102 -14.52 -1.22 -12.82
C VAL A 102 -13.01 -1.42 -12.99
N LEU A 103 -12.31 -1.96 -11.99
CA LEU A 103 -10.89 -2.31 -12.11
C LEU A 103 -10.64 -3.32 -13.24
N LYS A 104 -11.43 -4.39 -13.28
CA LYS A 104 -11.29 -5.45 -14.29
C LYS A 104 -11.45 -4.94 -15.72
N ASN A 105 -12.32 -3.96 -15.94
CA ASN A 105 -12.62 -3.40 -17.25
C ASN A 105 -11.80 -2.15 -17.57
N HIS A 106 -10.91 -1.71 -16.68
CA HIS A 106 -10.07 -0.54 -16.92
C HIS A 106 -9.04 -0.86 -18.01
N SER A 107 -8.94 -0.01 -19.03
CA SER A 107 -8.16 -0.26 -20.25
C SER A 107 -6.66 -0.49 -20.02
N LYS A 108 -6.12 0.00 -18.90
CA LYS A 108 -4.72 -0.19 -18.50
C LYS A 108 -4.49 -1.32 -17.50
N VAL A 109 -5.54 -2.00 -17.03
CA VAL A 109 -5.45 -3.00 -15.96
C VAL A 109 -5.61 -4.39 -16.55
N PHE A 110 -4.69 -5.27 -16.21
CA PHE A 110 -4.73 -6.69 -16.56
C PHE A 110 -4.68 -7.52 -15.29
N ILE A 111 -5.62 -8.45 -15.14
CA ILE A 111 -5.72 -9.37 -14.00
C ILE A 111 -5.73 -10.78 -14.57
N GLY A 112 -4.68 -11.56 -14.30
CA GLY A 112 -4.53 -12.92 -14.84
C GLY A 112 -5.53 -13.89 -14.23
N ASP A 113 -5.42 -14.14 -12.92
CA ASP A 113 -6.39 -14.93 -12.16
C ASP A 113 -7.31 -14.01 -11.36
N PHE A 114 -8.43 -13.62 -11.98
CA PHE A 114 -9.43 -12.77 -11.34
C PHE A 114 -10.05 -13.41 -10.09
N SER A 115 -10.17 -14.75 -10.05
CA SER A 115 -10.74 -15.43 -8.88
C SER A 115 -9.79 -15.37 -7.69
N SER A 116 -8.49 -15.54 -7.92
CA SER A 116 -7.45 -15.34 -6.90
C SER A 116 -7.39 -13.90 -6.42
N PHE A 117 -7.38 -12.95 -7.36
CA PHE A 117 -7.43 -11.52 -7.05
C PHE A 117 -8.65 -11.18 -6.18
N GLU A 118 -9.85 -11.64 -6.54
CA GLU A 118 -11.07 -11.41 -5.77
C GLU A 118 -10.99 -12.00 -4.35
N ARG A 119 -10.46 -13.22 -4.19
CA ARG A 119 -10.25 -13.80 -2.86
C ARG A 119 -9.30 -12.94 -2.02
N LYS A 120 -8.22 -12.41 -2.61
CA LYS A 120 -7.29 -11.52 -1.91
C LYS A 120 -7.97 -10.22 -1.51
N ILE A 121 -8.69 -9.55 -2.43
CA ILE A 121 -9.44 -8.33 -2.11
C ILE A 121 -10.42 -8.57 -0.96
N ASN A 122 -11.20 -9.65 -0.99
CA ASN A 122 -12.12 -9.98 0.11
C ASN A 122 -11.37 -10.17 1.45
N ARG A 123 -10.23 -10.87 1.46
CA ARG A 123 -9.40 -10.98 2.68
C ARG A 123 -8.89 -9.64 3.17
N PHE A 124 -8.51 -8.73 2.26
CA PHE A 124 -8.16 -7.36 2.62
C PHE A 124 -9.36 -6.65 3.25
N MET A 125 -10.55 -6.70 2.64
CA MET A 125 -11.78 -6.07 3.17
C MET A 125 -12.21 -6.54 4.57
N ASP A 126 -11.86 -7.77 4.94
CA ASP A 126 -12.13 -8.35 6.25
C ASP A 126 -11.11 -7.93 7.33
N GLY A 127 -10.06 -7.19 6.96
CA GLY A 127 -9.03 -6.70 7.88
C GLY A 127 -9.39 -5.40 8.60
N VAL A 128 -8.68 -5.14 9.70
CA VAL A 128 -8.65 -3.82 10.37
C VAL A 128 -7.43 -3.02 9.90
N PRO A 129 -7.49 -1.67 9.81
CA PRO A 129 -6.40 -0.83 9.27
C PRO A 129 -5.01 -1.12 9.85
N ASP A 130 -4.95 -1.49 11.13
CA ASP A 130 -3.70 -1.82 11.82
C ASP A 130 -2.97 -3.04 11.25
N ASN A 131 -3.62 -3.86 10.41
CA ASN A 131 -3.02 -5.04 9.79
C ASN A 131 -2.37 -4.77 8.42
N PHE A 132 -2.49 -3.56 7.88
CA PHE A 132 -2.08 -3.24 6.52
C PHE A 132 -0.72 -2.58 6.44
N MET A 133 -0.01 -2.89 5.36
CA MET A 133 1.26 -2.27 4.96
C MET A 133 1.37 -2.20 3.44
N VAL A 134 2.08 -1.21 2.93
CA VAL A 134 2.51 -1.13 1.53
C VAL A 134 4.02 -1.26 1.47
N VAL A 135 4.52 -2.14 0.61
CA VAL A 135 5.94 -2.24 0.26
C VAL A 135 6.06 -1.93 -1.22
N ALA A 136 6.81 -0.89 -1.55
CA ALA A 136 6.88 -0.36 -2.90
C ALA A 136 8.31 -0.16 -3.34
N ASP A 137 8.63 -0.53 -4.57
CA ASP A 137 9.75 0.08 -5.26
C ASP A 137 9.50 1.59 -5.50
N PHE A 138 10.55 2.35 -5.83
CA PHE A 138 10.47 3.77 -6.10
C PHE A 138 10.55 4.11 -7.59
N ASP A 139 11.68 3.76 -8.23
CA ASP A 139 12.01 4.18 -9.58
C ASP A 139 11.08 3.50 -10.57
N TYR A 140 10.31 4.28 -11.33
CA TYR A 140 9.30 3.78 -12.26
C TYR A 140 8.14 2.99 -11.63
N THR A 141 8.05 2.94 -10.29
CA THR A 141 6.92 2.40 -9.50
C THR A 141 6.13 3.48 -8.76
N LEU A 142 6.80 4.41 -8.09
CA LEU A 142 6.21 5.64 -7.54
C LEU A 142 6.54 6.88 -8.38
N THR A 143 7.65 6.83 -9.14
CA THR A 143 8.01 7.84 -10.15
C THR A 143 7.53 7.46 -11.56
N THR A 144 7.33 8.46 -12.41
CA THR A 144 6.95 8.24 -13.82
C THR A 144 8.08 7.56 -14.59
N SER A 145 7.76 6.65 -15.50
CA SER A 145 8.73 6.08 -16.44
C SER A 145 8.97 6.92 -17.68
N LYS A 146 8.04 7.84 -17.96
CA LYS A 146 8.07 8.74 -19.10
C LYS A 146 7.85 10.18 -18.67
N THR A 147 8.62 11.10 -19.26
CA THR A 147 8.39 12.54 -19.12
C THR A 147 7.10 12.94 -19.86
N LYS A 148 6.66 14.19 -19.66
CA LYS A 148 5.52 14.76 -20.41
C LYS A 148 5.76 14.80 -21.93
N THR A 149 7.02 14.82 -22.36
CA THR A 149 7.42 14.81 -23.78
C THR A 149 7.50 13.39 -24.37
N GLY A 150 7.39 12.35 -23.55
CA GLY A 150 7.47 10.94 -23.96
C GLY A 150 8.88 10.34 -23.89
N ASP A 151 9.87 11.13 -23.47
CA ASP A 151 11.23 10.66 -23.21
C ASP A 151 11.26 9.78 -21.96
N GLN A 152 12.29 8.94 -21.86
CA GLN A 152 12.50 8.17 -20.63
C GLN A 152 12.85 9.13 -19.49
N ALA A 153 12.09 9.07 -18.40
CA ALA A 153 12.35 9.88 -17.21
C ALA A 153 13.59 9.36 -16.47
N ASP A 154 14.27 10.26 -15.77
CA ASP A 154 15.40 9.91 -14.91
C ASP A 154 14.93 8.99 -13.76
N ILE A 155 15.74 7.97 -13.46
CA ILE A 155 15.67 7.26 -12.17
C ILE A 155 16.51 8.00 -11.12
N SER A 156 16.40 7.62 -9.85
CA SER A 156 17.16 8.20 -8.75
C SER A 156 18.68 8.23 -9.02
N TYR A 157 19.20 7.19 -9.67
CA TYR A 157 20.61 7.09 -10.03
C TYR A 157 21.06 8.10 -11.10
N ASP A 158 20.19 8.37 -12.08
CA ASP A 158 20.47 9.28 -13.18
C ASP A 158 20.73 10.71 -12.69
N VAL A 159 20.14 11.11 -11.56
CA VAL A 159 20.35 12.42 -10.92
C VAL A 159 21.84 12.68 -10.69
N PHE A 160 22.59 11.68 -10.23
CA PHE A 160 24.04 11.79 -10.07
C PHE A 160 24.80 11.37 -11.32
N ALA A 161 24.45 10.24 -11.94
CA ALA A 161 25.22 9.70 -13.07
C ALA A 161 25.25 10.65 -14.27
N LYS A 162 24.10 11.22 -14.66
CA LYS A 162 24.04 12.20 -15.77
C LYS A 162 24.74 13.49 -15.39
N THR A 163 24.60 13.95 -14.14
CA THR A 163 25.31 15.14 -13.67
C THR A 163 26.83 14.95 -13.70
N ALA A 164 27.33 13.81 -13.23
CA ALA A 164 28.75 13.47 -13.27
C ALA A 164 29.27 13.36 -14.71
N ALA A 165 28.50 12.73 -15.60
CA ALA A 165 28.81 12.65 -17.02
C ALA A 165 28.86 14.03 -17.70
N ASN A 166 27.95 14.94 -17.33
CA ASN A 166 27.93 16.31 -17.85
C ASN A 166 29.11 17.15 -17.32
N ARG A 167 29.54 16.93 -16.07
CA ARG A 167 30.72 17.59 -15.48
C ARG A 167 32.02 17.09 -16.10
N SER A 168 32.07 15.83 -16.51
CA SER A 168 33.29 15.19 -17.04
C SER A 168 32.95 14.17 -18.14
N PRO A 169 33.25 14.48 -19.42
CA PRO A 169 33.03 13.55 -20.53
C PRO A 169 33.72 12.19 -20.35
N SER A 170 34.91 12.15 -19.73
CA SER A 170 35.60 10.91 -19.42
C SER A 170 34.85 10.07 -18.39
N CYS A 171 34.22 10.70 -17.39
CA CYS A 171 33.35 10.01 -16.44
C CYS A 171 32.09 9.45 -17.15
N GLY A 172 31.50 10.25 -18.05
CA GLY A 172 30.38 9.82 -18.88
C GLY A 172 30.69 8.58 -19.71
N GLN A 173 31.89 8.50 -20.28
CA GLN A 173 32.34 7.32 -21.02
C GLN A 173 32.46 6.07 -20.13
N LEU A 174 32.88 6.23 -18.87
CA LEU A 174 32.97 5.11 -17.93
C LEU A 174 31.57 4.57 -17.58
N PHE A 175 30.59 5.44 -17.28
CA PHE A 175 29.21 5.02 -17.06
C PHE A 175 28.63 4.30 -18.29
N LYS A 176 28.89 4.84 -19.49
CA LYS A 176 28.46 4.21 -20.75
C LYS A 176 29.04 2.81 -20.92
N THR A 177 30.35 2.64 -20.67
CA THR A 177 31.02 1.33 -20.77
C THR A 177 30.47 0.33 -19.73
N LEU A 178 30.16 0.78 -18.51
CA LEU A 178 29.49 -0.08 -17.53
C LEU A 178 28.10 -0.51 -18.04
N ASN A 179 27.28 0.43 -18.51
CA ASN A 179 25.95 0.12 -19.01
C ASN A 179 25.97 -0.84 -20.21
N GLU A 180 26.86 -0.61 -21.19
CA GLU A 180 27.03 -1.49 -22.36
C GLU A 180 27.43 -2.92 -21.97
N LYS A 181 28.21 -3.09 -20.89
CA LYS A 181 28.62 -4.40 -20.38
C LYS A 181 27.49 -5.11 -19.63
N TYR A 182 26.83 -4.43 -18.70
CA TYR A 182 25.98 -5.09 -17.70
C TYR A 182 24.48 -5.06 -18.00
N SER A 183 23.97 -4.04 -18.70
CA SER A 183 22.54 -3.96 -19.04
C SER A 183 22.03 -5.18 -19.85
N PRO A 184 22.78 -5.73 -20.83
CA PRO A 184 22.39 -6.95 -21.51
C PRO A 184 22.29 -8.16 -20.57
N ILE A 185 23.14 -8.23 -19.54
CA ILE A 185 23.17 -9.33 -18.56
C ILE A 185 21.92 -9.28 -17.67
N GLU A 186 21.54 -8.10 -17.19
CA GLU A 186 20.35 -7.88 -16.35
C GLU A 186 19.08 -8.44 -17.02
N THR A 187 18.92 -8.14 -18.31
CA THR A 187 17.72 -8.51 -19.08
C THR A 187 17.75 -9.91 -19.69
N ASN A 188 18.87 -10.63 -19.63
CA ASN A 188 19.05 -11.90 -20.32
C ASN A 188 18.26 -13.04 -19.65
N SER A 189 17.20 -13.54 -20.29
CA SER A 189 16.37 -14.63 -19.73
C SER A 189 17.07 -15.98 -19.63
N SER A 190 18.20 -16.18 -20.32
CA SER A 190 18.94 -17.45 -20.34
C SER A 190 19.95 -17.58 -19.20
N LEU A 191 20.29 -16.47 -18.52
CA LEU A 191 21.20 -16.49 -17.37
C LEU A 191 20.45 -16.81 -16.07
N SER A 192 21.13 -17.51 -15.17
CA SER A 192 20.63 -17.79 -13.83
C SER A 192 20.53 -16.52 -12.97
N ASN A 193 19.70 -16.56 -11.93
CA ASN A 193 19.60 -15.46 -10.97
C ASN A 193 20.92 -15.22 -10.23
N GLU A 194 21.72 -16.25 -9.97
CA GLU A 194 23.01 -16.13 -9.30
C GLU A 194 24.04 -15.39 -10.15
N GLU A 195 24.14 -15.74 -11.44
CA GLU A 195 25.02 -15.03 -12.39
C GLU A 195 24.64 -13.55 -12.52
N LYS A 196 23.33 -13.27 -12.61
CA LYS A 196 22.83 -11.89 -12.65
C LYS A 196 23.10 -11.13 -11.36
N LEU A 197 22.93 -11.79 -10.21
CA LEU A 197 23.18 -11.19 -8.91
C LEU A 197 24.63 -10.72 -8.80
N LEU A 198 25.60 -11.58 -9.12
CA LEU A 198 27.02 -11.24 -9.10
C LEU A 198 27.36 -10.11 -10.08
N ALA A 199 26.81 -10.16 -11.29
CA ALA A 199 27.04 -9.13 -12.30
C ALA A 199 26.45 -7.76 -11.89
N MET A 200 25.25 -7.74 -11.30
CA MET A 200 24.64 -6.50 -10.81
C MET A 200 25.41 -5.95 -9.62
N LEU A 201 25.84 -6.78 -8.68
CA LEU A 201 26.68 -6.33 -7.57
C LEU A 201 27.94 -5.62 -8.08
N GLU A 202 28.64 -6.21 -9.06
CA GLU A 202 29.82 -5.61 -9.66
C GLU A 202 29.49 -4.29 -10.39
N TRP A 203 28.40 -4.25 -11.15
CA TRP A 203 27.97 -3.05 -11.87
C TRP A 203 27.69 -1.90 -10.91
N TRP A 204 26.81 -2.11 -9.93
CA TRP A 204 26.39 -1.07 -8.99
C TRP A 204 27.55 -0.61 -8.12
N THR A 205 28.44 -1.51 -7.68
CA THR A 205 29.66 -1.14 -6.95
C THR A 205 30.53 -0.18 -7.77
N LYS A 206 30.82 -0.54 -9.03
CA LYS A 206 31.64 0.32 -9.90
C LYS A 206 30.97 1.63 -10.24
N ALA A 207 29.67 1.62 -10.47
CA ALA A 207 28.93 2.84 -10.75
C ALA A 207 28.93 3.77 -9.52
N ASN A 208 28.78 3.20 -8.31
CA ASN A 208 28.82 3.94 -7.05
C ASN A 208 30.18 4.60 -6.85
N ASP A 209 31.28 3.89 -7.14
CA ASP A 209 32.63 4.47 -7.12
C ASP A 209 32.76 5.68 -8.06
N LEU A 210 32.15 5.63 -9.25
CA LEU A 210 32.18 6.76 -10.18
C LEU A 210 31.41 7.97 -9.62
N ILE A 211 30.27 7.74 -8.95
CA ILE A 211 29.52 8.81 -8.28
C ILE A 211 30.34 9.42 -7.14
N ILE A 212 30.99 8.60 -6.31
CA ILE A 212 31.83 9.09 -5.20
C ILE A 212 33.00 9.91 -5.71
N ARG A 213 33.66 9.48 -6.81
CA ARG A 213 34.76 10.25 -7.44
C ARG A 213 34.31 11.59 -8.03
N ALA A 214 33.02 11.80 -8.23
CA ALA A 214 32.48 13.09 -8.69
C ALA A 214 32.25 14.09 -7.54
N GLU A 215 32.52 13.70 -6.29
CA GLU A 215 32.56 14.57 -5.10
C GLU A 215 31.31 15.43 -4.90
N PHE A 216 30.14 14.83 -5.07
CA PHE A 216 28.87 15.52 -4.88
C PHE A 216 28.72 16.05 -3.45
N LYS A 217 28.13 17.25 -3.33
CA LYS A 217 27.88 17.89 -2.03
C LYS A 217 26.46 17.65 -1.56
N GLU A 218 26.27 17.34 -0.29
CA GLU A 218 24.94 17.06 0.28
C GLU A 218 23.92 18.16 -0.04
N LYS A 219 24.34 19.42 0.12
CA LYS A 219 23.51 20.60 -0.13
C LYS A 219 23.05 20.76 -1.59
N GLU A 220 23.67 20.09 -2.55
CA GLU A 220 23.33 20.24 -3.97
C GLU A 220 22.26 19.23 -4.43
N ILE A 221 22.00 18.17 -3.65
CA ILE A 221 21.11 17.07 -4.04
C ILE A 221 19.71 17.56 -4.40
N LEU A 222 19.12 18.42 -3.57
CA LEU A 222 17.78 18.96 -3.83
C LEU A 222 17.72 19.73 -5.16
N ASP A 223 18.76 20.47 -5.50
CA ASP A 223 18.81 21.23 -6.75
C ASP A 223 19.05 20.31 -7.95
N LEU A 224 19.85 19.26 -7.80
CA LEU A 224 20.00 18.22 -8.83
C LEU A 224 18.67 17.50 -9.09
N VAL A 225 17.90 17.18 -8.05
CA VAL A 225 16.56 16.57 -8.20
C VAL A 225 15.59 17.50 -8.94
N LYS A 226 15.60 18.80 -8.61
CA LYS A 226 14.77 19.80 -9.33
C LYS A 226 15.13 19.88 -10.82
N GLN A 227 16.42 19.80 -11.13
CA GLN A 227 16.96 19.88 -12.50
C GLN A 227 16.75 18.59 -13.30
N SER A 228 16.65 17.43 -12.63
CA SER A 228 16.36 16.17 -13.30
C SER A 228 14.92 16.11 -13.79
N SER A 229 14.64 15.14 -14.66
CA SER A 229 13.31 14.83 -15.19
C SER A 229 12.51 13.86 -14.30
N MET A 230 13.11 13.34 -13.22
CA MET A 230 12.45 12.40 -12.29
C MET A 230 11.29 13.10 -11.58
N ARG A 231 10.07 12.58 -11.71
CA ARG A 231 8.88 13.12 -11.05
C ARG A 231 8.05 11.99 -10.47
N LEU A 232 7.36 12.25 -9.36
CA LEU A 232 6.36 11.31 -8.85
C LEU A 232 5.23 11.13 -9.87
N ARG A 233 4.63 9.94 -9.92
CA ARG A 233 3.41 9.71 -10.69
C ARG A 233 2.30 10.69 -10.27
N SER A 234 1.44 11.02 -11.23
CA SER A 234 0.31 11.92 -10.97
C SER A 234 -0.56 11.36 -9.84
N ASN A 235 -1.01 12.23 -8.95
CA ASN A 235 -1.78 11.91 -7.74
C ASN A 235 -1.03 11.14 -6.64
N CYS A 236 0.30 10.99 -6.71
CA CYS A 236 1.09 10.42 -5.61
C CYS A 236 0.92 11.18 -4.30
N ALA A 237 0.92 12.52 -4.31
CA ALA A 237 0.71 13.30 -3.08
C ALA A 237 -0.60 12.95 -2.36
N LEU A 238 -1.67 12.72 -3.14
CA LEU A 238 -2.96 12.26 -2.59
C LEU A 238 -2.85 10.83 -2.06
N TYR A 239 -2.23 9.92 -2.82
CA TYR A 239 -2.06 8.53 -2.38
C TYR A 239 -1.27 8.42 -1.07
N PHE A 240 -0.16 9.16 -0.93
CA PHE A 240 0.62 9.19 0.30
C PHE A 240 -0.21 9.74 1.47
N GLY A 241 -0.96 10.83 1.26
CA GLY A 241 -1.85 11.39 2.27
C GLY A 241 -2.98 10.44 2.70
N GLU A 242 -3.52 9.65 1.77
CA GLU A 242 -4.52 8.62 2.08
C GLU A 242 -3.94 7.51 2.97
N LEU A 243 -2.72 7.03 2.66
CA LEU A 243 -2.03 6.03 3.48
C LEU A 243 -1.71 6.57 4.88
N GLU A 244 -1.26 7.83 4.98
CA GLU A 244 -0.95 8.48 6.25
C GLU A 244 -2.20 8.66 7.11
N GLN A 245 -3.32 9.11 6.51
CA GLN A 245 -4.62 9.21 7.20
C GLN A 245 -5.07 7.86 7.77
N LEU A 246 -4.81 6.78 7.02
CA LEU A 246 -5.14 5.41 7.42
C LEU A 246 -4.12 4.79 8.37
N LYS A 247 -3.01 5.49 8.67
CA LYS A 247 -1.87 4.99 9.45
C LYS A 247 -1.28 3.70 8.89
N ILE A 248 -1.32 3.54 7.56
CA ILE A 248 -0.75 2.40 6.86
C ILE A 248 0.72 2.71 6.58
N PRO A 249 1.69 1.92 7.09
CA PRO A 249 3.09 2.12 6.77
C PRO A 249 3.35 1.91 5.27
N LEU A 250 4.11 2.82 4.67
CA LEU A 250 4.64 2.70 3.32
C LEU A 250 6.15 2.53 3.40
N ILE A 251 6.62 1.33 3.06
CA ILE A 251 8.05 1.04 2.97
C ILE A 251 8.48 1.16 1.51
N ILE A 252 9.30 2.15 1.23
CA ILE A 252 9.94 2.33 -0.07
C ILE A 252 11.22 1.49 -0.07
N PHE A 253 11.21 0.34 -0.74
CA PHE A 253 12.34 -0.57 -0.86
C PHE A 253 12.94 -0.49 -2.27
N SER A 254 14.00 0.31 -2.41
CA SER A 254 14.53 0.72 -3.70
C SER A 254 16.00 0.36 -3.88
N ALA A 255 16.36 -0.08 -5.08
CA ALA A 255 17.75 -0.22 -5.52
C ALA A 255 18.39 1.14 -5.91
N GLY A 256 17.62 2.22 -5.80
CA GLY A 256 18.04 3.59 -6.04
C GLY A 256 18.93 4.17 -4.94
N ILE A 257 18.87 5.49 -4.76
CA ILE A 257 19.67 6.22 -3.77
C ILE A 257 18.77 6.95 -2.76
N SER A 258 18.88 6.60 -1.47
CA SER A 258 18.03 7.14 -0.39
C SER A 258 17.97 8.67 -0.40
N ASN A 259 19.12 9.34 -0.48
CA ASN A 259 19.20 10.81 -0.40
C ASN A 259 18.46 11.49 -1.56
N VAL A 260 18.42 10.85 -2.74
CA VAL A 260 17.69 11.36 -3.91
C VAL A 260 16.19 11.11 -3.76
N ILE A 261 15.80 9.95 -3.23
CA ILE A 261 14.40 9.62 -2.91
C ILE A 261 13.86 10.63 -1.89
N GLU A 262 14.59 10.87 -0.80
CA GLU A 262 14.24 11.85 0.23
C GLU A 262 14.09 13.26 -0.37
N ALA A 263 15.08 13.73 -1.14
CA ALA A 263 15.02 15.03 -1.79
C ALA A 263 13.86 15.14 -2.80
N SER A 264 13.51 14.05 -3.49
CA SER A 264 12.34 13.97 -4.38
C SER A 264 11.03 14.11 -3.62
N LEU A 265 10.87 13.38 -2.51
CA LEU A 265 9.68 13.51 -1.65
C LEU A 265 9.58 14.93 -1.05
N LEU A 266 10.69 15.51 -0.59
CA LEU A 266 10.71 16.88 -0.09
C LEU A 266 10.33 17.89 -1.18
N PHE A 267 10.81 17.71 -2.40
CA PHE A 267 10.50 18.60 -3.51
C PHE A 267 9.03 18.52 -3.93
N GLU A 268 8.48 17.31 -4.04
CA GLU A 268 7.12 17.09 -4.59
C GLU A 268 6.01 17.21 -3.53
N LEU A 269 6.31 16.88 -2.27
CA LEU A 269 5.34 16.83 -1.17
C LEU A 269 5.57 17.93 -0.12
N GLY A 270 6.71 18.62 -0.14
CA GLY A 270 7.11 19.60 0.86
C GLY A 270 7.57 19.01 2.20
N ARG A 271 7.43 17.69 2.39
CA ARG A 271 7.85 16.92 3.57
C ARG A 271 7.93 15.44 3.23
N ILE A 272 8.56 14.65 4.09
CA ILE A 272 8.46 13.18 4.05
C ILE A 272 7.33 12.78 5.02
N PRO A 273 6.29 12.04 4.57
CA PRO A 273 5.21 11.60 5.46
C PRO A 273 5.68 10.69 6.58
N ASP A 274 5.05 10.79 7.76
CA ASP A 274 5.53 10.13 8.98
C ASP A 274 5.42 8.59 8.92
N ASN A 275 4.50 8.10 8.09
CA ASN A 275 4.29 6.68 7.85
C ASN A 275 5.20 6.09 6.75
N VAL A 276 6.13 6.89 6.20
CA VAL A 276 7.06 6.44 5.15
C VAL A 276 8.39 6.03 5.74
N GLN A 277 8.88 4.86 5.34
CA GLN A 277 10.23 4.39 5.63
C GLN A 277 10.95 4.09 4.32
N ILE A 278 12.22 4.51 4.21
CA ILE A 278 13.02 4.32 3.00
C ILE A 278 14.13 3.32 3.30
N VAL A 279 14.17 2.24 2.53
CA VAL A 279 15.22 1.22 2.53
C VAL A 279 15.87 1.25 1.15
N SER A 280 17.05 1.87 1.06
CA SER A 280 17.76 2.06 -0.20
C SER A 280 19.27 2.27 0.02
N ASN A 281 20.03 2.52 -1.05
CA ASN A 281 21.46 2.80 -0.95
C ASN A 281 21.68 4.23 -0.42
N THR A 282 22.18 4.36 0.80
CA THR A 282 22.41 5.66 1.44
C THR A 282 23.80 6.17 1.10
N MET A 283 23.89 7.37 0.54
CA MET A 283 25.15 8.07 0.33
C MET A 283 25.54 8.83 1.61
N TYR A 284 26.78 8.64 2.06
CA TYR A 284 27.33 9.31 3.23
C TYR A 284 28.25 10.46 2.85
N PHE A 285 28.20 11.52 3.66
CA PHE A 285 28.95 12.75 3.47
C PHE A 285 29.93 12.96 4.63
N ASN A 286 31.11 13.48 4.33
CA ASN A 286 32.12 13.81 5.34
C ASN A 286 31.79 15.15 6.02
N GLU A 287 32.64 15.59 6.96
CA GLU A 287 32.46 16.86 7.68
C GLU A 287 32.41 18.11 6.77
N MET A 288 32.97 18.02 5.56
CA MET A 288 32.91 19.09 4.55
C MET A 288 31.65 19.01 3.68
N GLY A 289 30.75 18.06 3.95
CA GLY A 289 29.54 17.81 3.19
C GLY A 289 29.78 17.20 1.81
N VAL A 290 30.92 16.53 1.59
CA VAL A 290 31.28 15.86 0.32
C VAL A 290 31.04 14.35 0.43
N SER A 291 30.43 13.76 -0.60
CA SER A 291 30.14 12.33 -0.64
C SER A 291 31.43 11.51 -0.63
N TYR A 292 31.44 10.42 0.15
CA TYR A 292 32.66 9.60 0.28
C TYR A 292 32.42 8.09 0.25
N LYS A 293 31.18 7.61 0.49
CA LYS A 293 30.81 6.20 0.34
C LYS A 293 29.30 6.00 0.24
N PHE A 294 28.89 4.81 -0.15
CA PHE A 294 27.52 4.31 -0.01
C PHE A 294 27.40 3.34 1.18
N SER A 295 26.16 3.07 1.60
CA SER A 295 25.82 2.02 2.57
C SER A 295 26.07 0.64 2.01
N GLU A 296 26.40 -0.29 2.90
CA GLU A 296 26.52 -1.72 2.61
C GLU A 296 25.45 -2.51 3.37
N PRO A 297 24.94 -3.62 2.84
CA PRO A 297 25.25 -4.16 1.50
C PRO A 297 24.58 -3.34 0.38
N VAL A 298 25.18 -3.33 -0.81
CA VAL A 298 24.59 -2.70 -2.00
C VAL A 298 23.25 -3.36 -2.37
N ILE A 299 22.21 -2.52 -2.47
CA ILE A 299 20.88 -2.90 -2.91
C ILE A 299 20.78 -2.72 -4.42
N HIS A 300 20.46 -3.79 -5.14
CA HIS A 300 20.32 -3.82 -6.60
C HIS A 300 19.12 -4.68 -7.01
N SER A 301 18.81 -4.71 -8.31
CA SER A 301 17.60 -5.35 -8.89
C SER A 301 17.37 -6.82 -8.49
N PHE A 302 18.39 -7.55 -8.02
CA PHE A 302 18.32 -8.97 -7.63
C PHE A 302 18.69 -9.22 -6.16
N SER A 303 19.02 -8.19 -5.36
CA SER A 303 19.30 -8.35 -3.92
C SER A 303 18.13 -7.94 -3.03
N LYS A 304 17.06 -7.38 -3.60
CA LYS A 304 15.83 -7.04 -2.87
C LYS A 304 15.13 -8.31 -2.36
N ASN A 305 15.36 -8.63 -1.09
CA ASN A 305 14.69 -9.73 -0.40
C ASN A 305 14.21 -9.32 0.99
N GLY A 306 13.33 -10.14 1.55
CA GLY A 306 12.75 -9.95 2.88
C GLY A 306 13.77 -9.95 4.01
N THR A 307 14.83 -10.78 3.93
CA THR A 307 15.89 -10.77 4.95
C THR A 307 16.63 -9.43 5.01
N LEU A 308 16.95 -8.86 3.84
CA LEU A 308 17.55 -7.52 3.75
C LEU A 308 16.59 -6.45 4.26
N LEU A 309 15.32 -6.54 3.86
CA LEU A 309 14.27 -5.64 4.33
C LEU A 309 14.19 -5.65 5.87
N GLU A 310 14.20 -6.83 6.51
CA GLU A 310 14.16 -6.98 7.96
C GLU A 310 15.36 -6.37 8.68
N ASN A 311 16.56 -6.64 8.17
CA ASN A 311 17.79 -6.09 8.74
C ASN A 311 17.80 -4.55 8.67
N CYS A 312 17.19 -3.97 7.64
CA CYS A 312 17.06 -2.52 7.54
C CYS A 312 15.95 -1.94 8.42
N LEU A 313 15.00 -2.78 8.87
CA LEU A 313 13.82 -2.38 9.65
C LEU A 313 13.94 -2.71 11.15
N GLU A 314 15.17 -2.90 11.66
CA GLU A 314 15.53 -3.32 13.04
C GLU A 314 14.76 -2.62 14.19
N LYS A 315 14.09 -1.49 13.95
CA LYS A 315 13.31 -0.75 14.95
C LYS A 315 11.79 -0.96 14.92
N VAL A 316 11.22 -1.74 13.99
CA VAL A 316 9.76 -1.73 13.80
C VAL A 316 9.08 -2.93 14.46
N GLN A 317 8.85 -2.82 15.77
CA GLN A 317 7.96 -3.73 16.51
C GLN A 317 6.55 -3.79 15.89
N ASP A 318 6.15 -2.78 15.12
CA ASP A 318 4.83 -2.62 14.52
C ASP A 318 4.60 -3.44 13.23
N LEU A 319 5.63 -4.07 12.65
CA LEU A 319 5.47 -4.89 11.43
C LEU A 319 4.96 -6.31 11.69
N LYS A 320 5.18 -6.85 12.90
CA LYS A 320 4.75 -8.20 13.27
C LYS A 320 3.22 -8.39 13.25
N LEU A 321 2.48 -7.28 13.33
CA LEU A 321 1.00 -7.29 13.28
C LEU A 321 0.47 -7.15 11.84
N LYS A 322 1.34 -6.83 10.86
CA LYS A 322 0.94 -6.59 9.48
C LYS A 322 0.85 -7.91 8.72
N ASN A 323 -0.36 -8.28 8.30
CA ASN A 323 -0.62 -9.51 7.54
C ASN A 323 -1.36 -9.26 6.22
N ARG A 324 -1.57 -7.99 5.84
CA ARG A 324 -2.19 -7.59 4.57
C ARG A 324 -1.26 -6.62 3.87
N ILE A 325 -0.57 -7.10 2.85
CA ILE A 325 0.54 -6.36 2.26
C ILE A 325 0.26 -6.10 0.79
N ILE A 326 0.26 -4.82 0.41
CA ILE A 326 0.28 -4.43 -0.99
C ILE A 326 1.75 -4.32 -1.40
N LEU A 327 2.17 -5.16 -2.36
CA LEU A 327 3.50 -5.09 -2.94
C LEU A 327 3.41 -4.39 -4.30
N LEU A 328 4.16 -3.30 -4.47
CA LEU A 328 4.21 -2.51 -5.71
C LEU A 328 5.61 -2.61 -6.32
N GLY A 329 5.71 -2.91 -7.61
CA GLY A 329 6.97 -2.91 -8.33
C GLY A 329 6.78 -2.72 -9.82
N ASP A 330 7.86 -2.45 -10.56
CA ASP A 330 7.84 -2.32 -12.02
C ASP A 330 8.70 -3.40 -12.71
N SER A 331 9.41 -4.21 -11.93
CA SER A 331 10.26 -5.30 -12.39
C SER A 331 9.84 -6.64 -11.80
N LEU A 332 10.25 -7.73 -12.44
CA LEU A 332 10.08 -9.08 -11.87
C LEU A 332 10.94 -9.30 -10.62
N GLY A 333 12.04 -8.54 -10.45
CA GLY A 333 12.88 -8.61 -9.26
C GLY A 333 12.17 -8.12 -8.00
N ASP A 334 11.23 -7.18 -8.15
CA ASP A 334 10.47 -6.65 -7.00
C ASP A 334 9.52 -7.67 -6.37
N LEU A 335 9.18 -8.75 -7.08
CA LEU A 335 8.37 -9.85 -6.54
C LEU A 335 9.01 -10.53 -5.32
N CYS A 336 10.33 -10.40 -5.19
CA CYS A 336 11.14 -10.99 -4.14
C CYS A 336 11.28 -10.09 -2.91
N MET A 337 10.78 -8.85 -2.91
CA MET A 337 10.96 -7.89 -1.80
C MET A 337 10.53 -8.41 -0.42
N LEU A 338 9.67 -9.42 -0.37
CA LEU A 338 9.18 -10.04 0.86
C LEU A 338 9.68 -11.48 1.08
N ASP A 339 10.47 -12.03 0.16
CA ASP A 339 10.96 -13.42 0.23
C ASP A 339 11.92 -13.59 1.39
N GLY A 340 11.70 -14.57 2.26
CA GLY A 340 12.55 -14.82 3.43
C GLY A 340 12.35 -13.83 4.59
N CYS A 341 11.28 -13.03 4.56
CA CYS A 341 10.88 -12.14 5.65
C CYS A 341 10.27 -12.98 6.81
N SER A 342 11.06 -13.26 7.85
CA SER A 342 10.65 -13.91 9.11
C SER A 342 9.57 -13.18 9.94
N LEU A 343 9.40 -11.87 9.78
CA LEU A 343 8.37 -11.04 10.40
C LEU A 343 6.99 -11.31 9.80
N LEU A 344 6.94 -12.00 8.66
CA LEU A 344 5.74 -12.37 7.95
C LEU A 344 5.36 -13.83 8.27
N ASN A 345 4.31 -14.02 9.07
CA ASN A 345 3.72 -15.35 9.27
C ASN A 345 3.09 -15.89 7.97
N GLU A 346 3.78 -16.80 7.27
CA GLU A 346 3.36 -17.32 5.95
C GLU A 346 1.93 -17.88 5.90
N SER A 347 1.41 -18.44 7.00
CA SER A 347 0.07 -19.05 7.04
C SER A 347 -1.08 -18.04 7.06
N ASP A 348 -0.84 -16.81 7.54
CA ASP A 348 -1.88 -15.81 7.77
C ASP A 348 -1.78 -14.58 6.85
N ASN A 349 -0.69 -14.46 6.10
CA ASN A 349 -0.45 -13.30 5.26
C ASN A 349 -1.21 -13.37 3.94
N THR A 350 -1.79 -12.24 3.56
CA THR A 350 -2.34 -12.03 2.22
C THR A 350 -1.54 -10.92 1.54
N ILE A 351 -0.78 -11.28 0.51
CA ILE A 351 0.02 -10.34 -0.28
C ILE A 351 -0.68 -10.11 -1.62
N LEU A 352 -0.98 -8.85 -1.91
CA LEU A 352 -1.52 -8.39 -3.19
C LEU A 352 -0.38 -7.75 -3.99
N LYS A 353 0.07 -8.42 -5.06
CA LYS A 353 1.20 -7.99 -5.89
C LYS A 353 0.69 -7.20 -7.09
N ILE A 354 1.13 -5.96 -7.23
CA ILE A 354 0.73 -5.04 -8.31
C ILE A 354 1.97 -4.61 -9.09
N GLY A 355 1.98 -4.88 -10.39
CA GLY A 355 3.09 -4.59 -11.29
C GLY A 355 2.83 -3.41 -12.20
N PHE A 356 3.74 -2.44 -12.29
CA PHE A 356 3.71 -1.36 -13.28
C PHE A 356 4.52 -1.77 -14.53
N LEU A 357 3.84 -2.14 -15.60
CA LEU A 357 4.51 -2.52 -16.84
C LEU A 357 4.69 -1.30 -17.75
N ASN A 358 5.86 -0.69 -17.64
CA ASN A 358 6.19 0.59 -18.27
C ASN A 358 6.65 0.47 -19.74
N LYS A 359 7.42 -0.57 -20.07
CA LYS A 359 8.08 -0.77 -21.37
C LYS A 359 7.99 -2.23 -21.81
N ASN A 360 8.27 -2.49 -23.09
CA ASN A 360 8.32 -3.85 -23.64
C ASN A 360 7.05 -4.68 -23.36
N VAL A 361 5.88 -4.03 -23.37
CA VAL A 361 4.59 -4.65 -23.00
C VAL A 361 4.37 -5.95 -23.78
N ASP A 362 4.60 -5.92 -25.10
CA ASP A 362 4.36 -7.08 -25.98
C ASP A 362 5.23 -8.30 -25.63
N MET A 363 6.40 -8.10 -25.01
CA MET A 363 7.32 -9.17 -24.62
C MET A 363 7.15 -9.62 -23.17
N LEU A 364 6.71 -8.72 -22.29
CA LEU A 364 6.73 -8.95 -20.85
C LEU A 364 5.35 -9.16 -20.23
N LEU A 365 4.27 -8.80 -20.92
CA LEU A 365 2.92 -8.83 -20.37
C LEU A 365 2.54 -10.21 -19.83
N ASP A 366 2.79 -11.29 -20.58
CA ASP A 366 2.47 -12.64 -20.15
C ASP A 366 3.23 -13.04 -18.87
N SER A 367 4.51 -12.67 -18.78
CA SER A 367 5.32 -12.91 -17.58
C SER A 367 4.81 -12.09 -16.39
N PHE A 368 4.43 -10.83 -16.61
CA PHE A 368 3.89 -9.97 -15.56
C PHE A 368 2.53 -10.48 -15.07
N VAL A 369 1.60 -10.79 -15.98
CA VAL A 369 0.25 -11.29 -15.65
C VAL A 369 0.31 -12.65 -14.94
N LYS A 370 1.32 -13.46 -15.23
CA LYS A 370 1.55 -14.74 -14.54
C LYS A 370 2.03 -14.56 -13.09
N ASN A 371 2.79 -13.50 -12.79
CA ASN A 371 3.49 -13.37 -11.52
C ASN A 371 2.92 -12.27 -10.59
N PHE A 372 2.24 -11.27 -11.15
CA PHE A 372 1.51 -10.23 -10.40
C PHE A 372 0.01 -10.53 -10.40
N ASP A 373 -0.68 -10.13 -9.32
CA ASP A 373 -2.14 -10.27 -9.23
C ASP A 373 -2.85 -9.23 -10.11
N MET A 374 -2.26 -8.04 -10.25
CA MET A 374 -2.74 -6.96 -11.09
C MET A 374 -1.57 -6.28 -11.80
N VAL A 375 -1.69 -6.06 -13.10
CA VAL A 375 -0.69 -5.37 -13.92
C VAL A 375 -1.28 -4.09 -14.46
N ILE A 376 -0.59 -2.97 -14.27
CA ILE A 376 -0.96 -1.64 -14.75
C ILE A 376 -0.01 -1.28 -15.89
N ILE A 377 -0.53 -1.18 -17.12
CA ILE A 377 0.29 -0.93 -18.32
C ILE A 377 0.39 0.57 -18.64
N ARG A 378 1.61 1.05 -18.89
CA ARG A 378 1.89 2.40 -19.42
C ARG A 378 1.13 3.54 -18.70
N ASP A 379 0.97 3.42 -17.38
CA ASP A 379 0.28 4.42 -16.56
C ASP A 379 1.26 5.29 -15.78
N GLN A 380 1.13 6.62 -15.94
CA GLN A 380 1.96 7.63 -15.28
C GLN A 380 1.22 8.28 -14.09
N THR A 381 0.16 7.62 -13.62
CA THR A 381 -0.68 8.01 -12.49
C THR A 381 -0.73 6.89 -11.44
N VAL A 382 -1.15 7.20 -10.23
CA VAL A 382 -1.53 6.21 -9.21
C VAL A 382 -3.04 6.08 -9.04
N ASP A 383 -3.83 6.44 -10.05
CA ASP A 383 -5.29 6.49 -9.94
C ASP A 383 -5.92 5.12 -9.69
N VAL A 384 -5.36 4.07 -10.31
CA VAL A 384 -5.76 2.68 -10.04
C VAL A 384 -5.50 2.30 -8.59
N LEU A 385 -4.37 2.72 -8.01
CA LEU A 385 -4.05 2.44 -6.60
C LEU A 385 -4.96 3.22 -5.65
N ARG A 386 -5.26 4.49 -5.96
CA ARG A 386 -6.20 5.30 -5.18
C ARG A 386 -7.62 4.74 -5.27
N HIS A 387 -8.00 4.19 -6.41
CA HIS A 387 -9.28 3.49 -6.53
C HIS A 387 -9.31 2.20 -5.70
N LEU A 388 -8.19 1.47 -5.66
CA LEU A 388 -8.05 0.34 -4.76
C LEU A 388 -8.17 0.78 -3.29
N ASN A 389 -7.54 1.88 -2.87
CA ASN A 389 -7.74 2.45 -1.52
C ASN A 389 -9.21 2.79 -1.25
N TYR A 390 -9.92 3.31 -2.25
CA TYR A 390 -11.35 3.58 -2.13
C TYR A 390 -12.17 2.30 -1.93
N ILE A 391 -11.87 1.23 -2.68
CA ILE A 391 -12.51 -0.08 -2.49
C ILE A 391 -12.24 -0.62 -1.09
N LEU A 392 -10.97 -0.61 -0.66
CA LEU A 392 -10.50 -1.24 0.56
C LEU A 392 -10.90 -0.49 1.83
N PHE A 393 -10.79 0.84 1.80
CA PHE A 393 -10.84 1.67 3.00
C PHE A 393 -11.93 2.75 2.94
N SER A 394 -12.63 2.90 1.82
CA SER A 394 -13.60 3.99 1.59
C SER A 394 -12.97 5.40 1.74
N VAL A 395 -11.68 5.51 1.41
CA VAL A 395 -10.91 6.76 1.39
C VAL A 395 -10.52 7.12 -0.05
N GLY A 396 -10.46 8.41 -0.37
CA GLY A 396 -10.15 8.90 -1.71
C GLY A 396 -11.37 9.04 -2.62
N LYS A 397 -11.15 9.02 -3.94
CA LYS A 397 -12.20 9.10 -4.97
C LYS A 397 -12.17 7.84 -5.85
N SER A 398 -13.33 7.43 -6.35
CA SER A 398 -13.41 6.36 -7.35
C SER A 398 -12.79 6.81 -8.68
N LEU A 399 -12.28 5.87 -9.49
CA LEU A 399 -11.96 6.15 -10.89
C LEU A 399 -13.20 6.73 -11.59
N PRO A 400 -13.05 7.78 -12.42
CA PRO A 400 -14.15 8.23 -13.26
C PRO A 400 -14.55 7.10 -14.22
N PHE A 401 -15.85 6.97 -14.49
CA PHE A 401 -16.32 6.11 -15.57
C PHE A 401 -15.80 6.70 -16.88
N THR A 402 -14.77 6.09 -17.47
CA THR A 402 -14.32 6.39 -18.83
C THR A 402 -14.90 5.39 -19.80
#